data_AF-A0AAD8ZAC2-F1
#
_entry.id   AF-A0AAD8ZAC2-F1
#
_cell.length_a   1.000
_cell.length_b   1.000
_cell.length_c   1.000
_cell.angle_alpha   90.00
_cell.angle_beta   90.00
_cell.angle_gamma   90.00
#
_symmetry.space_group_name_H-M   'P 1'
#
loop_
_entity.id
_entity.type
_entity.pdbx_description
1 polymer ?
#
loop_
_entity_poly.entity_id
_entity_poly.type
_entity_poly.pdbx_seq_one_letter_code
_entity_poly.pdbx_strand_id
1 'polypeptide(L)'
;TDVFICTSPIKHYKYCPYEKYAWVEKHLGPDFLEQIILTRDKTVVTGDILIDDKPDILGKTTVFTFTNLEQVGTCVEPTPSWEHVLFTACHNKHLTTIPTQRRLLSWADDWRATLESKRQ
;
A
#
# COMPACT_ATOMS: atom_id res chain seq x y z
N THR A 1 3.71 -12.13 -13.98
CA THR A 1 3.76 -11.25 -12.80
C THR A 1 2.40 -10.63 -12.70
N ASP A 2 1.69 -10.92 -11.62
CA ASP A 2 0.36 -10.38 -11.38
C ASP A 2 0.49 -9.01 -10.72
N VAL A 3 -0.34 -8.04 -11.12
CA VAL A 3 -0.24 -6.65 -10.68
C VAL A 3 -1.61 -6.17 -10.26
N PHE A 4 -1.73 -5.72 -9.01
CA PHE A 4 -2.96 -5.16 -8.46
C PHE A 4 -2.77 -3.71 -8.04
N ILE A 5 -3.78 -2.87 -8.29
CA ILE A 5 -3.89 -1.53 -7.67
C ILE A 5 -4.55 -1.69 -6.31
N CYS A 6 -3.72 -1.76 -5.26
CA CYS A 6 -4.19 -1.78 -3.88
C CYS A 6 -4.31 -0.35 -3.32
N THR A 7 -5.52 0.17 -3.14
CA THR A 7 -5.76 1.57 -2.78
C THR A 7 -6.80 1.73 -1.67
N SER A 8 -6.62 2.78 -0.84
CA SER A 8 -7.49 3.06 0.30
C SER A 8 -8.54 4.13 -0.04
N PRO A 9 -9.84 3.90 0.22
CA PRO A 9 -10.86 4.94 0.09
C PRO A 9 -10.83 5.89 1.28
N ILE A 10 -11.01 7.19 1.03
CA ILE A 10 -11.18 8.20 2.09
C ILE A 10 -12.47 7.97 2.91
N LYS A 11 -12.54 8.55 4.13
CA LYS A 11 -13.72 8.43 5.03
C LYS A 11 -15.02 8.91 4.40
N HIS A 12 -14.96 10.07 3.73
CA HIS A 12 -16.08 10.61 3.00
C HIS A 12 -16.22 9.92 1.63
N TYR A 13 -16.77 8.71 1.65
CA TYR A 13 -16.66 7.76 0.55
C TYR A 13 -17.59 8.04 -0.65
N LYS A 14 -18.46 9.05 -0.60
CA LYS A 14 -19.55 9.23 -1.58
C LYS A 14 -19.09 9.17 -3.05
N TYR A 15 -17.91 9.74 -3.35
CA TYR A 15 -17.39 9.82 -4.71
C TYR A 15 -16.10 9.02 -4.92
N CYS A 16 -15.31 8.84 -3.86
CA CYS A 16 -13.94 8.33 -3.96
C CYS A 16 -13.80 6.93 -4.58
N PRO A 17 -14.59 5.91 -4.21
CA PRO A 17 -14.50 4.59 -4.84
C PRO A 17 -14.78 4.67 -6.34
N TYR A 18 -15.92 5.25 -6.73
CA TYR A 18 -16.31 5.38 -8.13
C TYR A 18 -15.26 6.11 -8.96
N GLU A 19 -14.80 7.27 -8.49
CA GLU A 19 -13.80 8.07 -9.21
C GLU A 19 -12.47 7.34 -9.37
N LYS A 20 -12.08 6.48 -8.42
CA LYS A 20 -10.88 5.63 -8.55
C LYS A 20 -11.04 4.59 -9.67
N TYR A 21 -12.18 3.90 -9.76
CA TYR A 21 -12.46 2.97 -10.85
C TYR A 21 -12.48 3.70 -12.21
N ALA A 22 -13.20 4.82 -12.30
CA ALA A 22 -13.24 5.62 -13.52
C ALA A 22 -11.86 6.14 -13.94
N TRP A 23 -11.00 6.51 -12.98
CA TRP A 23 -9.63 6.93 -13.27
C TRP A 23 -8.78 5.79 -13.83
N VAL A 24 -8.90 4.58 -13.27
CA VAL A 24 -8.19 3.39 -13.76
C VAL A 24 -8.66 3.04 -15.17
N GLU A 25 -9.97 2.95 -15.40
CA GLU A 25 -10.52 2.68 -16.74
C GLU A 25 -10.00 3.68 -17.77
N LYS A 26 -10.00 4.97 -17.43
CA LYS A 26 -9.55 6.04 -18.32
C LYS A 26 -8.08 5.93 -18.74
N HIS A 27 -7.18 5.50 -17.85
CA HIS A 27 -5.72 5.56 -18.09
C HIS A 27 -5.09 4.20 -18.37
N LEU A 28 -5.71 3.11 -17.91
CA LEU A 28 -5.18 1.75 -18.03
C LEU A 28 -6.12 0.81 -18.80
N GLY A 29 -7.34 1.26 -19.11
CA GLY A 29 -8.35 0.49 -19.85
C GLY A 29 -9.26 -0.35 -18.95
N PRO A 30 -10.39 -0.83 -19.49
CA PRO A 30 -11.41 -1.56 -18.74
C PRO A 30 -10.91 -2.90 -18.19
N ASP A 31 -10.01 -3.58 -18.89
CA ASP A 31 -9.45 -4.87 -18.46
C ASP A 31 -8.68 -4.76 -17.13
N PHE A 32 -8.14 -3.57 -16.82
CA PHE A 32 -7.40 -3.35 -15.58
C PHE A 32 -8.31 -3.14 -14.36
N LEU A 33 -9.63 -3.01 -14.55
CA LEU A 33 -10.58 -2.87 -13.44
C LEU A 33 -10.63 -4.13 -12.56
N GLU A 34 -10.41 -5.30 -13.14
CA GLU A 34 -10.32 -6.59 -12.43
C GLU A 34 -9.11 -6.66 -11.48
N GLN A 35 -8.14 -5.74 -11.62
CA GLN A 35 -6.93 -5.67 -10.82
C GLN A 35 -7.01 -4.67 -9.67
N ILE A 36 -8.18 -4.08 -9.38
CA ILE A 36 -8.34 -3.12 -8.29
C ILE A 36 -8.69 -3.83 -6.98
N ILE A 37 -7.90 -3.59 -5.93
CA ILE A 37 -8.22 -3.96 -4.55
C ILE A 37 -8.48 -2.68 -3.75
N LEU A 38 -9.73 -2.44 -3.40
CA LEU A 38 -10.13 -1.29 -2.60
C LEU A 38 -10.24 -1.69 -1.12
N THR A 39 -9.25 -1.33 -0.30
CA THR A 39 -9.22 -1.70 1.13
C THR A 39 -8.63 -0.58 1.98
N ARG A 40 -9.10 -0.42 3.22
CA ARG A 40 -8.43 0.44 4.21
C ARG A 40 -7.32 -0.25 4.99
N ASP A 41 -7.29 -1.57 4.92
CA ASP A 41 -6.27 -2.38 5.57
C ASP A 41 -5.55 -3.15 4.47
N LYS A 42 -4.33 -2.74 4.15
CA LYS A 42 -3.51 -3.41 3.14
C LYS A 42 -2.73 -4.61 3.73
N THR A 43 -2.69 -4.74 5.05
CA THR A 43 -1.95 -5.82 5.73
C THR A 43 -2.60 -7.18 5.48
N VAL A 44 -3.92 -7.21 5.26
CA VAL A 44 -4.67 -8.42 4.91
C VAL A 44 -4.58 -8.82 3.43
N VAL A 45 -3.94 -8.00 2.59
CA VAL A 45 -3.76 -8.31 1.16
C VAL A 45 -2.45 -9.06 0.99
N THR A 46 -2.53 -10.26 0.43
CA THR A 46 -1.36 -11.09 0.15
C THR A 46 -0.68 -10.68 -1.17
N GLY A 47 0.64 -10.68 -1.17
CA GLY A 47 1.49 -10.42 -2.33
C GLY A 47 2.97 -10.41 -1.92
N ASP A 48 3.87 -10.32 -2.90
CA ASP A 48 5.32 -10.30 -2.67
C ASP A 48 5.86 -8.91 -2.34
N ILE A 49 5.29 -7.87 -2.97
CA ILE A 49 5.76 -6.48 -2.89
C ILE A 49 4.56 -5.53 -2.80
N LEU A 50 4.66 -4.54 -1.92
CA LEU A 50 3.77 -3.37 -1.91
C LEU A 50 4.60 -2.10 -2.14
N ILE A 51 4.38 -1.44 -3.28
CA ILE A 51 4.94 -0.11 -3.57
C ILE A 51 3.92 0.95 -3.13
N ASP A 52 4.25 1.74 -2.12
CA ASP A 52 3.32 2.70 -1.50
C ASP A 52 4.10 3.85 -0.86
N ASP A 53 3.54 5.06 -0.90
CA ASP A 53 4.18 6.28 -0.40
C ASP A 53 3.96 6.53 1.10
N LYS A 54 3.04 5.81 1.74
CA LYS A 54 2.84 5.90 3.19
C LYS A 54 4.02 5.22 3.91
N PRO A 55 4.75 5.93 4.79
CA PRO A 55 5.91 5.35 5.49
C PRO A 55 5.55 4.15 6.38
N ASP A 56 4.48 4.30 7.17
CA ASP A 56 4.01 3.29 8.12
C ASP A 56 2.63 2.74 7.71
N ILE A 57 2.63 1.55 7.12
CA ILE A 57 1.41 0.86 6.68
C ILE A 57 0.92 -0.05 7.79
N LEU A 58 0.24 0.57 8.75
CA LEU A 58 -0.44 -0.13 9.84
C LEU A 58 -1.85 -0.54 9.39
N GLY A 59 -2.25 -1.78 9.72
CA GLY A 59 -3.62 -2.27 9.55
C GLY A 59 -4.59 -1.63 10.54
N LYS A 60 -5.87 -2.04 10.51
CA LYS A 60 -6.85 -1.57 11.48
C LYS A 60 -6.66 -2.30 12.82
N THR A 61 -6.49 -1.53 13.89
CA THR A 61 -6.52 -2.03 15.26
C THR A 61 -7.81 -2.80 15.54
N THR A 62 -7.70 -4.09 15.82
CA THR A 62 -8.75 -4.84 16.52
C THR A 62 -8.22 -5.18 17.91
N VAL A 63 -8.15 -4.17 18.77
CA VAL A 63 -7.88 -4.36 20.19
C VAL A 63 -9.06 -3.78 20.95
N PHE A 64 -9.99 -4.63 21.36
CA PHE A 64 -10.96 -4.28 22.40
C PHE A 64 -10.31 -4.52 23.76
N THR A 65 -9.41 -3.64 24.19
CA THR A 65 -9.00 -3.60 25.59
C THR A 65 -9.84 -2.56 26.31
N PHE A 66 -10.70 -3.03 27.21
CA PHE A 66 -11.46 -2.21 28.16
C PHE A 66 -10.54 -1.56 29.21
N THR A 67 -9.50 -0.87 28.79
CA THR A 67 -8.69 -0.05 29.68
C THR A 67 -8.14 1.09 28.86
N ASN A 68 -8.60 2.30 29.16
CA ASN A 68 -7.95 3.54 28.74
C ASN A 68 -6.45 3.41 29.03
N LEU A 69 -5.62 3.37 27.99
CA LEU A 69 -4.24 3.86 27.92
C LEU A 69 -3.69 3.52 26.53
N GLU A 70 -3.41 4.58 25.77
CA GLU A 70 -2.74 4.63 24.46
C GLU A 70 -3.21 3.68 23.36
N GLN A 71 -3.81 4.28 22.34
CA GLN A 71 -4.18 3.64 21.09
C GLN A 71 -2.93 3.39 20.22
N VAL A 72 -2.06 2.48 20.67
CA VAL A 72 -1.02 1.91 19.81
C VAL A 72 -1.74 1.01 18.80
N GLY A 73 -1.81 1.45 17.55
CA GLY A 73 -2.50 0.70 16.51
C GLY A 73 -1.71 -0.54 16.11
N THR A 74 -2.23 -1.72 16.44
CA THR A 74 -1.71 -2.99 15.93
C THR A 74 -2.40 -3.36 14.61
N CYS A 75 -1.65 -3.89 13.65
CA CYS A 75 -2.20 -4.38 12.39
C CYS A 75 -3.08 -5.62 12.63
N VAL A 76 -4.07 -5.86 11.75
CA VAL A 76 -4.79 -7.15 11.74
C VAL A 76 -3.81 -8.27 11.42
N GLU A 77 -2.97 -8.07 10.40
CA GLU A 77 -1.82 -8.91 10.12
C GLU A 77 -0.53 -8.22 10.58
N PRO A 78 0.08 -8.64 11.70
CA PRO A 78 1.26 -7.99 12.25
C PRO A 78 2.51 -8.19 11.38
N THR A 79 2.49 -9.23 10.53
CA THR A 79 3.55 -9.54 9.56
C THR A 79 2.94 -9.69 8.17
N PRO A 80 2.68 -8.58 7.45
CA PRO A 80 2.18 -8.63 6.08
C PRO A 80 3.10 -9.49 5.20
N SER A 81 2.53 -10.20 4.22
CA SER A 81 3.32 -11.10 3.37
C SER A 81 4.29 -10.36 2.44
N TRP A 82 3.96 -9.12 2.08
CA TRP A 82 4.69 -8.31 1.12
C TRP A 82 5.87 -7.56 1.76
N GLU A 83 6.95 -7.41 1.00
CA GLU A 83 7.98 -6.41 1.29
C GLU A 83 7.42 -5.02 0.96
N HIS A 84 7.49 -4.10 1.93
CA HIS A 84 7.18 -2.69 1.68
C HIS A 84 8.34 -2.00 0.98
N VAL A 85 8.08 -1.49 -0.22
CA VAL A 85 8.98 -0.60 -0.95
C VAL A 85 8.42 0.81 -0.89
N LEU A 86 9.09 1.68 -0.14
CA LEU A 86 8.63 3.05 0.07
C LEU A 86 8.80 3.87 -1.21
N PHE A 87 7.69 4.32 -1.79
CA PHE A 87 7.72 5.22 -2.95
C PHE A 87 7.94 6.66 -2.49
N THR A 88 8.88 7.37 -3.10
CA THR A 88 9.22 8.73 -2.67
C THR A 88 8.17 9.74 -3.10
N ALA A 89 7.72 10.53 -2.13
CA ALA A 89 6.76 11.62 -2.32
C ALA A 89 7.18 12.87 -1.53
N CYS A 90 6.55 14.00 -1.82
CA CYS A 90 6.90 15.29 -1.22
C CYS A 90 6.89 15.29 0.32
N HIS A 91 6.01 14.50 0.93
CA HIS A 91 5.80 14.41 2.37
C HIS A 91 6.66 13.33 3.07
N ASN A 92 7.34 12.45 2.33
CA ASN A 92 8.17 11.40 2.91
C ASN A 92 9.66 11.47 2.50
N LYS A 93 10.02 12.36 1.56
CA LYS A 93 11.38 12.51 1.01
C LYS A 93 12.46 12.90 2.04
N HIS A 94 12.06 13.46 3.17
CA HIS A 94 12.95 13.90 4.24
C HIS A 94 13.14 12.81 5.31
N LEU A 95 12.39 11.71 5.23
CA LEU A 95 12.50 10.61 6.16
C LEU A 95 13.72 9.76 5.81
N THR A 96 14.60 9.56 6.78
CA THR A 96 15.71 8.62 6.66
C THR A 96 15.15 7.20 6.58
N THR A 97 15.53 6.47 5.54
CA THR A 97 15.16 5.06 5.42
C THR A 97 15.83 4.27 6.52
N ILE A 98 15.05 3.43 7.19
CA ILE A 98 15.61 2.38 8.05
C ILE A 98 16.46 1.46 7.15
N PRO A 99 17.64 0.96 7.58
CA PRO A 99 18.54 0.20 6.70
C PRO A 99 17.90 -1.00 5.99
N THR A 100 16.81 -1.54 6.55
CA THR A 100 16.09 -2.70 6.03
C THR A 100 14.94 -2.36 5.07
N GLN A 101 14.54 -1.09 4.94
CA GLN A 101 13.42 -0.68 4.08
C GLN A 101 13.94 -0.17 2.74
N ARG A 102 13.53 -0.83 1.65
CA ARG A 102 13.85 -0.40 0.29
C ARG A 102 13.03 0.84 -0.08
N ARG A 103 13.62 1.74 -0.87
CA ARG A 103 12.97 2.95 -1.37
C ARG A 103 13.11 3.05 -2.89
N LEU A 104 12.02 3.41 -3.55
CA LEU A 104 12.00 3.82 -4.96
C LEU A 104 11.89 5.36 -5.00
N LEU A 105 12.84 6.06 -5.63
CA LEU A 105 12.82 7.52 -5.73
C LEU A 105 11.82 7.99 -6.79
N SER A 106 11.69 7.23 -7.87
CA SER A 106 10.77 7.54 -8.96
C SER A 106 10.47 6.30 -9.82
N TRP A 107 9.51 6.39 -10.73
CA TRP A 107 9.28 5.35 -11.74
C TRP A 107 10.39 5.27 -12.81
N ALA A 108 11.31 6.24 -12.87
CA ALA A 108 12.49 6.19 -13.74
C ALA A 108 13.63 5.34 -13.14
N ASP A 109 13.53 4.99 -11.86
CA ASP A 109 14.46 4.10 -11.19
C ASP A 109 14.26 2.63 -11.64
N ASP A 110 15.18 1.75 -11.24
CA ASP A 110 15.12 0.33 -11.57
C ASP A 110 14.14 -0.46 -10.68
N TRP A 111 12.85 -0.21 -10.89
CA TRP A 111 11.78 -0.98 -10.27
C TRP A 111 11.77 -2.44 -10.73
N ARG A 112 12.36 -2.77 -11.89
CA ARG A 112 12.44 -4.15 -12.39
C ARG A 112 13.37 -4.99 -11.54
N ALA A 113 14.55 -4.48 -11.16
CA ALA A 113 15.43 -5.14 -10.21
C ALA A 113 14.73 -5.40 -8.86
N THR A 114 13.83 -4.51 -8.46
CA THR A 114 13.02 -4.72 -7.26
C THR A 114 12.11 -5.94 -7.36
N LEU A 115 11.40 -6.09 -8.49
CA LEU A 115 10.57 -7.27 -8.75
C LEU A 115 11.41 -8.55 -8.90
N GLU A 116 12.54 -8.47 -9.63
CA GLU A 116 13.38 -9.63 -9.91
C GLU A 116 14.01 -10.21 -8.63
N SER A 117 14.30 -9.36 -7.63
CA SER A 117 14.79 -9.83 -6.32
C SER A 117 13.82 -10.73 -5.55
N LYS A 118 12.56 -10.84 -6.00
CA LYS A 118 11.52 -11.72 -5.44
C LYS A 118 11.17 -12.89 -6.33
N ARG A 119 11.69 -12.95 -7.56
CA ARG A 119 11.49 -14.11 -8.44
C ARG A 119 12.41 -15.24 -7.97
N GLN A 120 11.82 -16.43 -7.83
CA GLN A 120 12.56 -17.69 -7.67
C GLN A 120 12.84 -18.29 -9.05
#